data_AF-T0YF91-F1
#
_entry.id   AF-T0YF91-F1
#
_cell.length_a   1.000
_cell.length_b   1.000
_cell.length_c   1.000
_cell.angle_alpha   90.00
_cell.angle_beta   90.00
_cell.angle_gamma   90.00
#
_symmetry.space_group_name_H-M   'P 1'
#
loop_
_entity.id
_entity.type
_entity.pdbx_description
1 polymer ?
#
loop_
_entity_poly.entity_id
_entity_poly.type
_entity_poly.pdbx_seq_one_letter_code
_entity_poly.pdbx_strand_id
1 'polypeptide(L)'
;PLAAPIGSGLGIRNPYNLRIIQETVSVPIIVDAGVGTASDAAVAMEMGVAGVLMNTAIAEAKDPVRMARAMRYGVLAGRDAFLAGRMGRKLYANASSPLEGMLEMPSPGARS
;
A
#
# COMPACT_ATOMS: atom_id res chain seq x y z
N PRO A 1 14.82 -11.45 1.90
CA PRO A 1 15.27 -10.05 2.12
C PRO A 1 14.46 -9.40 3.24
N LEU A 2 15.13 -8.91 4.29
CA LEU A 2 14.47 -8.24 5.41
C LEU A 2 13.99 -6.83 4.99
N ALA A 3 12.72 -6.46 5.22
CA ALA A 3 12.22 -5.13 4.83
C ALA A 3 12.72 -4.00 5.76
N ALA A 4 12.94 -4.34 7.03
CA ALA A 4 13.55 -3.51 8.07
C ALA A 4 14.05 -4.43 9.21
N PRO A 5 14.76 -3.92 10.24
CA PRO A 5 15.15 -4.73 11.40
C PRO A 5 13.95 -5.46 12.03
N ILE A 6 14.15 -6.71 12.46
CA ILE A 6 13.10 -7.55 13.07
C ILE A 6 12.49 -6.82 14.27
N GLY A 7 11.15 -6.81 14.35
CA GLY A 7 10.41 -6.15 15.42
C GLY A 7 10.32 -4.62 15.35
N SER A 8 10.87 -3.97 14.33
CA SER A 8 10.88 -2.49 14.25
C SER A 8 9.57 -1.84 13.78
N GLY A 9 8.73 -2.56 13.04
CA GLY A 9 7.47 -2.03 12.49
C GLY A 9 7.61 -0.86 11.51
N LEU A 10 8.78 -0.66 10.89
CA LEU A 10 9.11 0.50 10.04
C LEU A 10 8.63 0.42 8.58
N GLY A 11 7.94 -0.64 8.20
CA GLY A 11 7.56 -0.96 6.82
C GLY A 11 8.75 -1.31 5.91
N ILE A 12 8.55 -1.16 4.60
CA ILE A 12 9.58 -1.39 3.59
C ILE A 12 10.48 -0.16 3.48
N ARG A 13 11.69 -0.26 4.04
CA ARG A 13 12.61 0.88 4.09
C ARG A 13 13.41 1.12 2.83
N ASN A 14 13.62 0.09 2.02
CA ASN A 14 14.36 0.22 0.76
C ASN A 14 13.63 -0.52 -0.37
N PRO A 15 12.63 0.13 -0.99
CA PRO A 15 11.86 -0.50 -2.06
C PRO A 15 12.70 -0.74 -3.33
N TYR A 16 13.77 0.02 -3.55
CA TYR A 16 14.65 -0.14 -4.70
C TYR A 16 15.45 -1.44 -4.62
N ASN A 17 16.00 -1.77 -3.45
CA ASN A 17 16.70 -3.03 -3.26
C ASN A 17 15.77 -4.23 -3.48
N LEU A 18 14.53 -4.15 -3.00
CA LEU A 18 13.57 -5.23 -3.20
C LEU A 18 13.28 -5.45 -4.70
N ARG A 19 13.15 -4.37 -5.47
CA ARG A 19 12.98 -4.44 -6.92
C ARG A 19 14.20 -5.03 -7.63
N ILE A 20 15.42 -4.62 -7.27
CA ILE A 20 16.67 -5.18 -7.83
C ILE A 20 16.72 -6.69 -7.58
N ILE A 21 16.37 -7.15 -6.38
CA ILE A 21 16.34 -8.58 -6.05
C ILE A 21 15.30 -9.30 -6.92
N GLN A 22 14.10 -8.75 -7.09
CA GLN A 22 13.05 -9.31 -7.94
C GLN A 22 13.47 -9.41 -9.41
N GLU A 23 14.26 -8.46 -9.91
CA GLU A 23 14.79 -8.51 -11.28
C GLU A 23 15.93 -9.52 -11.44
N THR A 24 16.61 -9.90 -10.35
CA THR A 24 17.81 -10.75 -10.38
C THR A 24 17.50 -12.25 -10.17
N VAL A 25 16.35 -12.59 -9.58
CA VAL A 25 16.01 -13.99 -9.25
C VAL A 25 14.66 -14.41 -9.85
N SER A 26 14.57 -15.68 -10.28
CA SER A 26 13.36 -16.26 -10.87
C SER A 26 12.47 -17.02 -9.86
N VAL A 27 12.86 -17.03 -8.59
CA VAL A 27 12.15 -17.74 -7.52
C VAL A 27 11.18 -16.82 -6.76
N PRO A 28 10.11 -17.37 -6.15
CA PRO A 28 9.20 -16.58 -5.33
C PRO A 28 9.93 -15.86 -4.18
N ILE A 29 9.78 -14.54 -4.10
CA ILE A 29 10.35 -13.74 -3.01
C ILE A 29 9.28 -13.49 -1.95
N ILE A 30 9.59 -13.84 -0.71
CA ILE A 30 8.80 -13.49 0.48
C ILE A 30 9.52 -12.36 1.21
N VAL A 31 8.78 -11.32 1.57
CA VAL A 31 9.28 -10.25 2.45
C VAL A 31 9.13 -10.71 3.88
N ASP A 32 10.22 -10.69 4.63
CA ASP A 32 10.26 -11.00 6.05
C ASP A 32 10.65 -9.73 6.83
N ALA A 33 10.10 -9.57 8.04
CA ALA A 33 10.33 -8.46 8.94
C ALA A 33 9.95 -7.06 8.41
N GLY A 34 9.90 -6.09 9.33
CA GLY A 34 9.66 -4.67 9.02
C GLY A 34 8.21 -4.24 8.88
N VAL A 35 7.28 -5.10 8.47
CA VAL A 35 5.84 -4.76 8.44
C VAL A 35 5.32 -4.49 9.86
N GLY A 36 4.76 -3.29 10.09
CA GLY A 36 4.17 -2.89 11.37
C GLY A 36 2.64 -2.87 11.36
N THR A 37 2.03 -2.64 10.19
CA THR A 37 0.57 -2.63 10.03
C THR A 37 0.12 -3.10 8.64
N ALA A 38 -1.19 -3.17 8.42
CA ALA A 38 -1.80 -3.68 7.20
C ALA A 38 -1.36 -2.92 5.93
N SER A 39 -1.11 -1.61 6.01
CA SER A 39 -0.64 -0.82 4.86
C SER A 39 0.76 -1.23 4.41
N ASP A 40 1.65 -1.61 5.33
CA ASP A 40 2.99 -2.07 4.97
C ASP A 40 2.93 -3.39 4.21
N ALA A 41 2.05 -4.30 4.67
CA ALA A 41 1.80 -5.57 4.00
C ALA A 41 1.21 -5.35 2.59
N ALA A 42 0.27 -4.41 2.46
CA ALA A 42 -0.30 -4.05 1.16
C ALA A 42 0.78 -3.51 0.20
N VAL A 43 1.60 -2.56 0.65
CA VAL A 43 2.70 -2.01 -0.15
C VAL A 43 3.69 -3.10 -0.57
N ALA A 44 4.00 -4.07 0.29
CA ALA A 44 4.87 -5.18 -0.07
C ALA A 44 4.28 -6.02 -1.21
N MET A 45 3.00 -6.36 -1.10
CA MET A 45 2.31 -7.14 -2.13
C MET A 45 2.13 -6.35 -3.44
N GLU A 46 1.89 -5.04 -3.37
CA GLU A 46 1.85 -4.14 -4.55
C GLU A 46 3.18 -4.12 -5.31
N MET A 47 4.29 -4.38 -4.63
CA MET A 47 5.61 -4.49 -5.27
C MET A 47 5.83 -5.82 -5.98
N GLY A 48 4.88 -6.76 -5.93
CA GLY A 48 4.95 -8.02 -6.66
C GLY A 48 5.66 -9.15 -5.93
N VAL A 49 5.81 -9.04 -4.61
CA VAL A 49 6.33 -10.16 -3.80
C VAL A 49 5.30 -11.28 -3.76
N ALA A 50 5.77 -12.51 -3.54
CA ALA A 50 4.91 -13.68 -3.48
C ALA A 50 4.14 -13.78 -2.16
N GLY A 51 4.68 -13.20 -1.09
CA GLY A 51 4.05 -13.18 0.22
C GLY A 51 4.81 -12.33 1.23
N VAL A 52 4.23 -12.22 2.41
CA VAL A 52 4.79 -11.50 3.55
C VAL A 52 4.79 -12.42 4.76
N LEU A 53 5.93 -12.52 5.44
CA LEU A 53 6.09 -13.20 6.72
C LEU A 53 6.16 -12.14 7.83
N MET A 54 5.31 -12.30 8.85
CA MET A 54 5.20 -11.34 9.95
C MET A 54 4.88 -12.06 11.26
N ASN A 55 5.40 -11.54 12.37
CA ASN A 55 5.13 -12.06 13.71
C ASN A 55 4.87 -10.90 14.70
N THR A 56 5.89 -10.12 15.02
CA THR A 56 5.87 -9.07 16.06
C THR A 56 4.71 -8.09 15.91
N ALA A 57 4.40 -7.65 14.68
CA ALA A 57 3.30 -6.72 14.44
C ALA A 57 1.92 -7.27 14.84
N ILE A 58 1.71 -8.59 14.75
CA ILE A 58 0.48 -9.24 15.22
C ILE A 58 0.60 -9.53 16.72
N ALA A 59 1.72 -10.10 17.16
CA ALA A 59 1.91 -10.54 18.54
C ALA A 59 1.91 -9.39 19.56
N GLU A 60 2.46 -8.23 19.20
CA GLU A 60 2.55 -7.04 20.07
C GLU A 60 1.39 -6.05 19.85
N ALA A 61 0.44 -6.36 18.98
CA ALA A 61 -0.74 -5.53 18.81
C ALA A 61 -1.63 -5.56 20.07
N LYS A 62 -2.27 -4.43 20.37
CA LYS A 62 -3.27 -4.35 21.47
C LYS A 62 -4.42 -5.36 21.29
N ASP A 63 -4.78 -5.66 20.05
CA ASP A 63 -5.76 -6.68 19.66
C ASP A 63 -5.15 -7.55 18.54
N PRO A 64 -4.45 -8.66 18.90
CA PRO A 64 -3.74 -9.50 17.94
C PRO A 64 -4.66 -10.15 16.90
N VAL A 65 -5.86 -10.58 17.30
CA VAL A 65 -6.81 -11.23 16.38
C VAL A 65 -7.33 -10.23 15.35
N ARG A 66 -7.64 -9.00 15.78
CA ARG A 66 -8.03 -7.93 14.87
C ARG A 66 -6.88 -7.52 13.95
N MET A 67 -5.64 -7.45 14.46
CA MET A 67 -4.47 -7.14 13.64
C MET A 67 -4.22 -8.24 12.60
N ALA A 68 -4.32 -9.52 12.97
CA ALA A 68 -4.19 -10.63 12.02
C ALA A 68 -5.23 -10.52 10.89
N ARG A 69 -6.47 -10.15 11.21
CA ARG A 69 -7.51 -9.90 10.20
C ARG A 69 -7.17 -8.72 9.30
N ALA A 70 -6.69 -7.61 9.87
CA ALA A 70 -6.28 -6.43 9.10
C ALA A 70 -5.11 -6.75 8.16
N MET A 71 -4.10 -7.47 8.64
CA MET A 71 -2.95 -7.92 7.85
C MET A 71 -3.37 -8.82 6.69
N ARG A 72 -4.30 -9.75 6.93
CA ARG A 72 -4.88 -10.58 5.85
C ARG A 72 -5.49 -9.72 4.76
N TYR A 73 -6.28 -8.71 5.11
CA TYR A 73 -6.87 -7.80 4.12
C TYR A 73 -5.82 -6.96 3.39
N GLY A 74 -4.80 -6.47 4.10
CA GLY A 74 -3.68 -5.76 3.47
C GLY A 74 -2.96 -6.61 2.42
N VAL A 75 -2.65 -7.87 2.75
CA VAL A 75 -1.99 -8.81 1.81
C VAL A 75 -2.86 -9.05 0.58
N LEU A 76 -4.14 -9.37 0.77
CA LEU A 76 -5.06 -9.64 -0.34
C LEU A 76 -5.26 -8.40 -1.22
N ALA A 77 -5.53 -7.25 -0.61
CA ALA A 77 -5.73 -5.99 -1.33
C ALA A 77 -4.49 -5.58 -2.13
N GLY A 78 -3.30 -5.69 -1.54
CA GLY A 78 -2.06 -5.37 -2.23
C GLY A 78 -1.75 -6.33 -3.37
N ARG A 79 -2.10 -7.62 -3.23
CA ARG A 79 -1.94 -8.60 -4.31
C ARG A 79 -2.91 -8.32 -5.46
N ASP A 80 -4.17 -8.02 -5.15
CA ASP A 80 -5.15 -7.66 -6.16
C ASP A 80 -4.76 -6.37 -6.88
N ALA A 81 -4.24 -5.38 -6.16
CA ALA A 81 -3.72 -4.13 -6.75
C ALA A 81 -2.50 -4.36 -7.67
N PHE A 82 -1.61 -5.29 -7.31
CA PHE A 82 -0.50 -5.70 -8.18
C PHE A 82 -1.02 -6.34 -9.48
N LEU A 83 -1.96 -7.28 -9.38
CA LEU A 83 -2.52 -7.98 -10.53
C LEU A 83 -3.38 -7.07 -11.41
N ALA A 84 -4.09 -6.11 -10.81
CA ALA A 84 -4.92 -5.14 -11.51
C ALA A 84 -4.10 -4.12 -12.32
N GLY A 85 -2.83 -3.89 -11.94
CA GLY A 85 -1.99 -2.89 -12.57
C GLY A 85 -2.43 -1.46 -12.23
N ARG A 86 -1.89 -0.90 -11.15
CA ARG A 86 -2.19 0.48 -10.72
C ARG A 86 -1.92 1.51 -11.82
N MET A 87 -2.66 2.62 -11.78
CA MET A 87 -2.38 3.77 -12.64
C MET A 87 -0.93 4.29 -12.46
N GLY A 88 -0.35 4.78 -13.56
CA GLY A 88 0.95 5.44 -13.55
C GLY A 88 0.97 6.67 -12.65
N ARG A 89 2.07 6.87 -11.92
CA ARG A 89 2.28 8.08 -11.12
C ARG A 89 2.59 9.25 -12.05
N LYS A 90 1.87 10.35 -11.90
CA LYS A 90 2.14 11.62 -12.60
C LYS A 90 2.73 12.61 -11.61
N LEU A 91 3.74 13.36 -12.03
CA LEU A 91 4.35 14.44 -11.23
C LEU A 91 3.37 15.62 -11.05
N TYR A 92 2.54 15.86 -12.06
CA TYR A 92 1.53 16.91 -12.07
C TYR A 92 0.15 16.30 -12.27
N ALA A 93 -0.77 16.67 -11.39
CA ALA A 93 -2.18 16.32 -11.54
C ALA A 93 -2.80 17.28 -12.56
N ASN A 94 -3.23 16.75 -13.71
CA ASN A 94 -4.24 17.45 -14.49
C ASN A 94 -5.57 17.18 -13.80
N ALA A 95 -6.28 18.24 -13.41
CA ALA A 95 -7.62 18.11 -12.84
C ALA A 95 -8.47 17.28 -13.81
N SER A 96 -8.96 16.12 -13.35
CA SER A 96 -9.79 15.23 -14.15
C SER A 96 -11.24 15.71 -14.25
N SER A 97 -11.59 16.77 -13.52
CA SER A 97 -12.87 17.43 -13.57
C SER A 97 -12.78 18.58 -14.59
N PRO A 98 -13.54 18.54 -15.69
CA PRO A 98 -13.76 19.73 -16.49
C PRO A 98 -14.33 20.83 -15.58
N LEU A 99 -13.75 22.02 -15.62
CA LEU A 99 -14.39 23.25 -15.09
C LEU A 99 -15.66 23.59 -15.87
N GLU A 100 -15.81 23.01 -17.07
CA GLU A 100 -16.96 23.14 -17.95
C GLU A 100 -18.13 22.32 -17.41
N GLY A 101 -19.09 23.00 -16.77
CA GLY A 101 -20.32 22.40 -16.25
C GLY A 101 -20.56 22.56 -14.75
N MET A 102 -19.67 23.25 -14.01
CA MET A 102 -20.05 23.73 -12.67
C MET A 102 -21.14 24.78 -12.84
N LEU A 103 -22.39 24.40 -12.52
CA LEU A 103 -23.51 25.32 -12.41
C LEU A 103 -23.09 26.50 -11.52
N GLU A 104 -23.08 27.71 -12.06
CA GLU A 104 -23.07 28.92 -11.26
C GLU A 104 -24.24 28.83 -10.29
N MET A 105 -23.94 28.66 -9.00
CA MET A 105 -24.93 28.77 -7.96
C MET A 105 -25.45 30.21 -8.01
N PRO A 106 -26.75 30.44 -8.27
CA PRO A 106 -27.27 31.79 -8.35
C PRO A 106 -27.04 32.48 -7.00
N SER A 107 -26.46 33.68 -7.06
CA SER A 107 -26.17 34.49 -5.88
C SER A 107 -27.46 34.72 -5.08
N PRO A 108 -27.50 34.44 -3.77
CA PRO A 108 -28.68 34.68 -2.96
C PRO A 108 -28.83 36.19 -2.74
N GLY A 109 -29.49 36.89 -3.67
CA GLY A 109 -29.57 38.35 -3.57
C GLY A 109 -30.47 39.10 -4.54
N ALA A 110 -31.34 38.44 -5.32
CA ALA A 110 -32.32 39.14 -6.16
C ALA A 110 -33.73 38.61 -5.92
N ARG A 111 -34.38 39.10 -4.85
CA ARG A 111 -35.84 39.24 -4.82
C ARG A 111 -36.14 40.67 -4.35
N SER A 112 -36.80 41.40 -5.24
CA SER A 112 -37.43 42.70 -5.05
C SER A 112 -38.41 42.69 -3.89
#